data_AF-A0A9X9MHH5-F1
#
_entry.id   AF-A0A9X9MHH5-F1
#
_cell.length_a   1.000
_cell.length_b   1.000
_cell.length_c   1.000
_cell.angle_alpha   90.00
_cell.angle_beta   90.00
_cell.angle_gamma   90.00
#
_symmetry.space_group_name_H-M   'P 1'
#
loop_
_entity.id
_entity.type
_entity.pdbx_description
1 polymer ?
#
loop_
_entity_poly.entity_id
_entity_poly.type
_entity_poly.pdbx_seq_one_letter_code
_entity_poly.pdbx_strand_id
1 'polypeptide(L)'
;MRFSIIAVILQNTIFFGTALAAHQGFHISEENKAFDCDGRIIRHSDYSSQQYSASQSISNNEYIETTSIDFLNKFLMDYQDRRCVLFLDGNSRNFYLTDLDITPSSKTYHSRTHQTSYSLVIDNRYRAVAIIMKLTSMKPDGTGWTTMGTGQKICGIFSNGVM
;
A
#
# COMPACT_ATOMS: atom_id res chain seq x y z
N MET A 1 -27.68 57.87 -27.58
CA MET A 1 -28.12 56.49 -27.28
C MET A 1 -27.05 55.84 -26.41
N ARG A 2 -27.45 55.30 -25.26
CA ARG A 2 -26.58 54.85 -24.19
C ARG A 2 -26.12 53.41 -24.48
N PHE A 3 -24.81 53.19 -24.59
CA PHE A 3 -24.24 51.86 -24.54
C PHE A 3 -23.80 51.59 -23.09
N SER A 4 -24.60 50.81 -22.37
CA SER A 4 -24.22 50.26 -21.08
C SER A 4 -23.27 49.09 -21.34
N ILE A 5 -21.99 49.26 -21.00
CA ILE A 5 -21.02 48.17 -20.96
C ILE A 5 -21.29 47.38 -19.69
N ILE A 6 -21.86 46.18 -19.84
CA ILE A 6 -21.96 45.19 -18.77
C ILE A 6 -20.53 44.68 -18.52
N ALA A 7 -19.93 45.10 -17.41
CA ALA A 7 -18.72 44.47 -16.91
C ALA A 7 -19.10 43.10 -16.33
N VAL A 8 -18.87 42.03 -17.09
CA VAL A 8 -18.98 40.66 -16.60
C VAL A 8 -17.75 40.39 -15.73
N ILE A 9 -17.92 40.46 -14.41
CA ILE A 9 -16.91 39.98 -13.47
C ILE A 9 -17.00 38.45 -13.51
N LEU A 10 -16.13 37.82 -14.32
CA LEU A 10 -15.83 36.41 -14.17
C LEU A 10 -15.13 36.24 -12.81
N GLN A 11 -15.92 35.94 -11.78
CA GLN A 11 -15.39 35.37 -10.55
C GLN A 11 -14.84 33.99 -10.90
N ASN A 12 -13.56 33.94 -11.29
CA ASN A 12 -12.79 32.71 -11.28
C ASN A 12 -12.71 32.25 -9.83
N THR A 13 -13.70 31.47 -9.39
CA THR A 13 -13.51 30.58 -8.24
C THR A 13 -12.43 29.61 -8.68
N ILE A 14 -11.18 29.94 -8.36
CA ILE A 14 -10.11 28.95 -8.30
C ILE A 14 -10.58 28.00 -7.19
N PHE A 15 -11.28 26.93 -7.59
CA PHE A 15 -11.46 25.78 -6.74
C PHE A 15 -10.04 25.27 -6.48
N PHE A 16 -9.44 25.74 -5.38
CA PHE A 16 -8.37 25.03 -4.71
C PHE A 16 -8.99 23.73 -4.19
N GLY A 17 -9.23 22.79 -5.10
CA GLY A 17 -9.41 21.41 -4.74
C GLY A 17 -8.06 20.98 -4.18
N THR A 18 -7.94 20.95 -2.86
CA THR A 18 -6.89 20.19 -2.20
C THR A 18 -7.02 18.77 -2.73
N ALA A 19 -6.14 18.37 -3.64
CA ALA A 19 -6.00 16.98 -4.02
C ALA A 19 -5.61 16.24 -2.73
N LEU A 20 -6.57 15.57 -2.10
CA LEU A 20 -6.31 14.63 -1.01
C LEU A 20 -5.46 13.50 -1.62
N ALA A 21 -4.14 13.55 -1.40
CA ALA A 21 -3.22 12.47 -1.76
C ALA A 21 -3.45 11.25 -0.85
N ALA A 22 -2.73 10.14 -1.04
CA ALA A 22 -2.88 9.00 -0.14
C ALA A 22 -2.49 9.42 1.28
N HIS A 23 -3.26 9.00 2.28
CA HIS A 23 -3.11 9.47 3.66
C HIS A 23 -2.69 8.38 4.63
N GLN A 24 -2.02 8.81 5.69
CA GLN A 24 -1.67 7.98 6.84
C GLN A 24 -2.77 8.02 7.91
N GLY A 25 -3.03 6.88 8.54
CA GLY A 25 -3.93 6.74 9.69
C GLY A 25 -3.15 6.49 10.98
N PHE A 26 -3.81 6.72 12.12
CA PHE A 26 -3.24 6.34 13.43
C PHE A 26 -3.33 4.84 13.66
N HIS A 27 -2.39 4.30 14.42
CA HIS A 27 -2.44 2.90 14.82
C HIS A 27 -3.72 2.56 15.60
N ILE A 28 -4.40 1.51 15.17
CA ILE A 28 -5.46 0.80 15.90
C ILE A 28 -4.92 -0.55 16.38
N SER A 29 -5.69 -1.25 17.22
CA SER A 29 -5.32 -2.60 17.66
C SER A 29 -5.12 -3.54 16.46
N GLU A 30 -4.11 -4.40 16.51
CA GLU A 30 -3.69 -5.23 15.38
C GLU A 30 -4.82 -6.13 14.88
N GLU A 31 -5.63 -6.69 15.79
CA GLU A 31 -6.77 -7.55 15.49
C GLU A 31 -7.87 -6.85 14.68
N ASN A 32 -7.92 -5.52 14.74
CA ASN A 32 -8.87 -4.69 14.01
C ASN A 32 -8.33 -4.21 12.66
N LYS A 33 -7.06 -4.51 12.34
CA LYS A 33 -6.47 -4.11 11.06
C LYS A 33 -6.87 -5.07 9.95
N ALA A 34 -7.20 -4.45 8.83
CA ALA A 34 -7.41 -5.12 7.57
C ALA A 34 -6.93 -4.22 6.43
N PHE A 35 -6.51 -4.83 5.34
CA PHE A 35 -5.99 -4.15 4.17
C PHE A 35 -6.74 -4.61 2.92
N ASP A 36 -7.20 -3.68 2.10
CA ASP A 36 -7.79 -3.92 0.79
C ASP A 36 -6.69 -3.86 -0.29
N CYS A 37 -6.34 -5.04 -0.80
CA CYS A 37 -5.41 -5.23 -1.89
C CYS A 37 -6.15 -5.54 -3.19
N ASP A 38 -6.67 -4.50 -3.85
CA ASP A 38 -7.43 -4.57 -5.11
C ASP A 38 -8.63 -5.53 -5.06
N GLY A 39 -9.45 -5.39 -4.01
CA GLY A 39 -10.65 -6.17 -3.75
C GLY A 39 -10.40 -7.43 -2.91
N ARG A 40 -9.13 -7.79 -2.67
CA ARG A 40 -8.78 -8.83 -1.71
C ARG A 40 -8.55 -8.22 -0.34
N ILE A 41 -9.46 -8.50 0.59
CA ILE A 41 -9.29 -8.08 1.99
C ILE A 41 -8.36 -9.06 2.71
N ILE A 42 -7.25 -8.54 3.22
CA ILE A 42 -6.28 -9.27 4.05
C ILE A 42 -6.45 -8.77 5.49
N ARG A 43 -6.85 -9.66 6.39
CA ARG A 43 -7.12 -9.37 7.80
C ARG A 43 -5.94 -9.82 8.67
N HIS A 44 -5.91 -9.36 9.93
CA HIS A 44 -4.91 -9.80 10.90
C HIS A 44 -4.74 -11.31 11.00
N SER A 45 -5.84 -12.08 10.92
CA SER A 45 -5.81 -13.55 10.89
C SER A 45 -4.97 -14.14 9.76
N ASP A 46 -4.81 -13.41 8.66
CA ASP A 46 -4.09 -13.89 7.47
C ASP A 46 -2.57 -13.66 7.56
N TYR A 47 -2.11 -12.76 8.43
CA TYR A 47 -0.69 -12.39 8.54
C TYR A 47 -0.12 -12.41 9.95
N SER A 48 -0.91 -12.67 10.99
CA SER A 48 -0.48 -12.58 12.40
C SER A 48 0.68 -13.52 12.73
N SER A 49 0.72 -14.71 12.14
CA SER A 49 1.81 -15.68 12.33
C SER A 49 3.14 -15.18 11.74
N GLN A 50 3.10 -14.61 10.54
CA GLN A 50 4.26 -14.02 9.86
C GLN A 50 4.70 -12.75 10.57
N GLN A 51 3.76 -11.91 11.03
CA GLN A 51 4.07 -10.75 11.87
C GLN A 51 4.80 -11.19 13.14
N TYR A 52 4.29 -12.19 13.86
CA TYR A 52 4.92 -12.70 15.06
C TYR A 52 6.33 -13.23 14.79
N SER A 53 6.48 -14.07 13.77
CA SER A 53 7.79 -14.63 13.38
C SER A 53 8.79 -13.54 13.00
N ALA A 54 8.36 -12.56 12.20
CA ALA A 54 9.19 -11.41 11.83
C ALA A 54 9.56 -10.59 13.07
N SER A 55 8.63 -10.36 14.00
CA SER A 55 8.89 -9.61 15.24
C SER A 55 10.00 -10.26 16.07
N GLN A 56 9.98 -11.60 16.19
CA GLN A 56 11.02 -12.36 16.88
C GLN A 56 12.37 -12.23 16.18
N SER A 57 12.40 -12.33 14.86
CA SER A 57 13.64 -12.15 14.10
C SER A 57 14.15 -10.70 14.18
N ILE A 58 13.29 -9.67 14.19
CA ILE A 58 13.71 -8.28 14.45
C ILE A 58 14.32 -8.16 15.85
N SER A 59 13.67 -8.72 16.89
CA SER A 59 14.18 -8.64 18.27
C SER A 59 15.49 -9.39 18.46
N ASN A 60 15.69 -10.48 17.71
CA ASN A 60 16.92 -11.27 17.73
C ASN A 60 18.03 -10.69 16.83
N ASN A 61 17.76 -9.57 16.15
CA ASN A 61 18.65 -8.97 15.15
C ASN A 61 19.03 -9.95 14.03
N GLU A 62 18.10 -10.83 13.68
CA GLU A 62 18.21 -11.76 12.55
C GLU A 62 17.81 -11.05 11.26
N TYR A 63 18.38 -11.52 10.15
CA TYR A 63 18.28 -10.89 8.83
C TYR A 63 16.83 -10.65 8.41
N ILE A 64 16.43 -9.37 8.41
CA ILE A 64 15.16 -8.92 7.88
C ILE A 64 15.42 -7.80 6.89
N GLU A 65 14.73 -7.87 5.76
CA GLU A 65 14.75 -6.84 4.75
C GLU A 65 14.24 -5.53 5.35
N THR A 66 15.12 -4.54 5.47
CA THR A 66 14.73 -3.21 5.95
C THR A 66 14.22 -2.38 4.78
N THR A 67 13.24 -1.52 5.05
CA THR A 67 12.77 -0.54 4.07
C THR A 67 12.81 0.86 4.67
N SER A 68 12.94 1.87 3.80
CA SER A 68 13.02 3.26 4.23
C SER A 68 11.64 3.91 4.25
N ILE A 69 11.49 4.94 5.10
CA ILE A 69 10.30 5.80 5.03
C ILE A 69 10.15 6.45 3.65
N ASP A 70 11.27 6.75 2.97
CA ASP A 70 11.24 7.30 1.61
C ASP A 70 10.62 6.33 0.60
N PHE A 71 10.87 5.03 0.75
CA PHE A 71 10.22 4.03 -0.07
C PHE A 71 8.70 4.01 0.17
N LEU A 72 8.26 4.10 1.43
CA LEU A 72 6.83 4.18 1.76
C LEU A 72 6.19 5.50 1.28
N ASN A 73 6.91 6.61 1.40
CA ASN A 73 6.48 7.93 0.97
C ASN A 73 6.22 8.01 -0.54
N LYS A 74 6.90 7.20 -1.36
CA LYS A 74 6.61 7.11 -2.80
C LYS A 74 5.15 6.72 -3.06
N PHE A 75 4.55 5.90 -2.20
CA PHE A 75 3.15 5.53 -2.30
C PHE A 75 2.20 6.59 -1.76
N LEU A 76 2.67 7.47 -0.86
CA LEU A 76 1.91 8.62 -0.36
C LEU A 76 1.88 9.81 -1.33
N MET A 77 2.84 9.87 -2.25
CA MET A 77 2.96 10.94 -3.25
C MET A 77 2.01 10.77 -4.46
N ASP A 78 1.19 9.72 -4.49
CA ASP A 78 0.15 9.58 -5.51
C ASP A 78 -1.06 10.47 -5.16
N TYR A 79 -1.15 11.62 -5.85
CA TYR A 79 -2.23 12.59 -5.67
C TYR A 79 -3.60 12.11 -6.20
N GLN A 80 -3.64 11.02 -6.96
CA GLN A 80 -4.89 10.43 -7.45
C GLN A 80 -5.43 9.37 -6.47
N ASP A 81 -4.57 8.80 -5.63
CA ASP A 81 -4.98 7.85 -4.61
C ASP A 81 -5.50 8.59 -3.38
N ARG A 82 -6.79 8.43 -3.07
CA ARG A 82 -7.43 9.06 -1.89
C ARG A 82 -7.53 8.11 -0.69
N ARG A 83 -6.96 6.91 -0.80
CA ARG A 83 -7.10 5.88 0.23
C ARG A 83 -6.21 6.20 1.42
N CYS A 84 -6.64 5.77 2.60
CA CYS A 84 -5.71 5.59 3.70
C CYS A 84 -4.91 4.31 3.42
N VAL A 85 -3.59 4.34 3.40
CA VAL A 85 -2.76 3.20 2.92
C VAL A 85 -1.70 2.74 3.92
N LEU A 86 -1.52 3.50 5.00
CA LEU A 86 -0.42 3.32 5.93
C LEU A 86 -0.84 3.74 7.33
N PHE A 87 -0.55 2.92 8.33
CA PHE A 87 -0.61 3.32 9.74
C PHE A 87 0.73 3.89 10.17
N LEU A 88 0.76 5.11 10.69
CA LEU A 88 1.96 5.73 11.24
C LEU A 88 1.64 6.51 12.50
N ASP A 89 2.62 6.57 13.41
CA ASP A 89 2.67 7.55 14.47
C ASP A 89 4.11 8.05 14.67
N GLY A 90 4.30 9.01 15.58
CA GLY A 90 5.62 9.61 15.86
C GLY A 90 6.67 8.63 16.40
N ASN A 91 6.30 7.36 16.66
CA ASN A 91 7.21 6.33 17.14
C ASN A 91 7.66 5.34 16.06
N SER A 92 7.06 5.39 14.85
CA SER A 92 7.44 4.57 13.70
C SER A 92 8.65 5.19 12.99
N ARG A 93 9.84 4.63 13.22
CA ARG A 93 11.13 5.13 12.73
C ARG A 93 11.84 4.20 11.76
N ASN A 94 11.81 2.90 12.05
CA ASN A 94 12.40 1.87 11.19
C ASN A 94 11.28 0.99 10.65
N PHE A 95 11.46 0.52 9.41
CA PHE A 95 10.50 -0.32 8.73
C PHE A 95 11.16 -1.58 8.21
N TYR A 96 10.41 -2.66 8.26
CA TYR A 96 10.86 -4.01 7.96
C TYR A 96 9.85 -4.67 7.04
N LEU A 97 10.33 -5.49 6.10
CA LEU A 97 9.51 -6.23 5.16
C LEU A 97 9.56 -7.72 5.50
N THR A 98 8.39 -8.35 5.47
CA THR A 98 8.27 -9.81 5.53
C THR A 98 7.26 -10.26 4.48
N ASP A 99 7.61 -11.28 3.71
CA ASP A 99 6.71 -11.84 2.70
C ASP A 99 5.60 -12.64 3.39
N LEU A 100 4.38 -12.47 2.89
CA LEU A 100 3.21 -13.17 3.40
C LEU A 100 2.99 -14.47 2.65
N ASP A 101 2.81 -15.56 3.40
CA ASP A 101 2.44 -16.87 2.85
C ASP A 101 0.92 -16.94 2.61
N ILE A 102 0.44 -16.01 1.79
CA ILE A 102 -0.93 -15.97 1.30
C ILE A 102 -0.90 -16.52 -0.12
N THR A 103 -1.76 -17.51 -0.40
CA THR A 103 -1.81 -18.16 -1.72
C THR A 103 -1.86 -17.11 -2.84
N PRO A 104 -0.80 -17.03 -3.68
CA PRO A 104 -0.71 -16.05 -4.74
C PRO A 104 -1.84 -16.24 -5.75
N SER A 105 -2.45 -15.15 -6.22
CA SER A 105 -3.36 -15.24 -7.36
C SER A 105 -2.55 -15.21 -8.65
N SER A 106 -2.87 -16.10 -9.58
CA SER A 106 -2.26 -16.18 -10.90
C SER A 106 -3.30 -15.95 -11.98
N LYS A 107 -3.01 -15.07 -12.94
CA LYS A 107 -3.83 -14.83 -14.13
C LYS A 107 -2.96 -14.89 -15.37
N THR A 108 -3.37 -15.69 -16.36
CA THR A 108 -2.64 -15.81 -17.63
C THR A 108 -3.33 -15.00 -18.70
N TYR A 109 -2.58 -14.14 -19.40
CA TYR A 109 -3.07 -13.33 -20.51
C TYR A 109 -2.00 -13.22 -21.60
N HIS A 110 -2.36 -13.47 -22.86
CA HIS A 110 -1.45 -13.44 -24.03
C HIS A 110 -0.07 -14.09 -23.77
N SER A 111 -0.06 -15.33 -23.28
CA SER A 111 1.17 -16.10 -23.01
C SER A 111 2.05 -15.55 -21.87
N ARG A 112 1.51 -14.65 -21.04
CA ARG A 112 2.15 -14.12 -19.84
C ARG A 112 1.34 -14.52 -18.62
N THR A 113 2.02 -14.93 -17.57
CA THR A 113 1.41 -15.25 -16.27
C THR A 113 1.71 -14.11 -15.32
N HIS A 114 0.66 -13.50 -14.77
CA HIS A 114 0.75 -12.47 -13.75
C HIS A 114 0.48 -13.10 -12.39
N GLN A 115 1.49 -13.11 -11.52
CA GLN A 115 1.38 -13.61 -10.16
C GLN A 115 1.34 -12.43 -9.18
N THR A 116 0.40 -12.47 -8.25
CA THR A 116 0.25 -11.48 -7.18
C THR A 116 0.68 -12.09 -5.86
N SER A 117 1.71 -11.52 -5.24
CA SER A 117 2.14 -11.83 -3.87
C SER A 117 2.08 -10.59 -2.97
N TYR A 118 2.30 -10.78 -1.68
CA TYR A 118 2.12 -9.73 -0.69
C TYR A 118 3.29 -9.71 0.29
N SER A 119 3.66 -8.51 0.74
CA SER A 119 4.62 -8.31 1.82
C SER A 119 4.02 -7.41 2.87
N LEU A 120 4.18 -7.77 4.12
CA LEU A 120 3.81 -6.97 5.27
C LEU A 120 4.95 -6.01 5.62
N VAL A 121 4.60 -4.76 5.87
CA VAL A 121 5.49 -3.76 6.41
C VAL A 121 5.26 -3.69 7.91
N ILE A 122 6.33 -3.83 8.70
CA ILE A 122 6.32 -3.79 10.16
C ILE A 122 7.19 -2.63 10.63
N ASP A 123 6.78 -1.90 11.67
CA ASP A 123 7.60 -0.86 12.28
C ASP A 123 8.53 -1.36 13.39
N ASN A 124 9.36 -0.48 13.94
CA ASN A 124 10.24 -0.76 15.09
C ASN A 124 9.51 -1.08 16.42
N ARG A 125 8.17 -1.10 16.43
CA ARG A 125 7.36 -1.56 17.55
C ARG A 125 6.63 -2.87 17.22
N TYR A 126 7.04 -3.55 16.15
CA TYR A 126 6.49 -4.84 15.73
C TYR A 126 5.03 -4.76 15.25
N ARG A 127 4.56 -3.56 14.90
CA ARG A 127 3.19 -3.31 14.46
C ARG A 127 3.09 -3.37 12.95
N ALA A 128 2.03 -3.97 12.42
CA ALA A 128 1.74 -3.93 10.99
C ALA A 128 1.39 -2.49 10.56
N VAL A 129 2.11 -1.90 9.61
CA VAL A 129 1.84 -0.54 9.12
C VAL A 129 1.19 -0.51 7.75
N ALA A 130 1.57 -1.43 6.86
CA ALA A 130 1.02 -1.52 5.51
C ALA A 130 1.19 -2.93 4.94
N ILE A 131 0.48 -3.22 3.86
CA ILE A 131 0.76 -4.36 2.99
C ILE A 131 1.11 -3.83 1.60
N ILE A 132 2.18 -4.38 1.02
CA ILE A 132 2.61 -4.12 -0.34
C ILE A 132 2.24 -5.33 -1.18
N MET A 133 1.44 -5.08 -2.21
CA MET A 133 1.12 -6.03 -3.24
C MET A 133 2.22 -5.99 -4.31
N LYS A 134 2.79 -7.15 -4.64
CA LYS A 134 3.79 -7.35 -5.70
C LYS A 134 3.11 -8.06 -6.87
N LEU A 135 3.15 -7.44 -8.06
CA LEU A 135 2.64 -8.02 -9.31
C LEU A 135 3.82 -8.45 -10.19
N THR A 136 4.12 -9.74 -10.22
CA THR A 136 5.20 -10.31 -11.02
C THR A 136 4.65 -10.83 -12.34
N SER A 137 5.15 -10.31 -13.45
CA SER A 137 4.83 -10.79 -14.79
C SER A 137 5.87 -11.79 -15.24
N MET A 138 5.46 -12.96 -15.67
CA MET A 138 6.32 -14.06 -16.10
C MET A 138 5.93 -14.54 -17.49
N LYS A 139 6.90 -15.06 -18.25
CA LYS A 139 6.65 -15.74 -19.53
C LYS A 139 7.33 -17.12 -19.53
N PRO A 140 6.81 -18.11 -20.25
CA PRO A 140 7.55 -19.33 -20.51
C PRO A 140 8.73 -19.04 -21.43
N ASP A 141 9.89 -19.62 -21.15
CA ASP A 141 11.12 -19.49 -21.94
C ASP A 141 11.61 -20.82 -22.54
N GLY A 142 10.84 -21.91 -22.34
CA GLY A 142 11.16 -23.25 -22.82
C GLY A 142 11.85 -24.14 -21.78
N THR A 143 12.42 -23.58 -20.71
CA THR A 143 13.02 -24.33 -19.59
C THR A 143 12.33 -24.07 -18.25
N GLY A 144 11.49 -23.04 -18.18
CA GLY A 144 10.68 -22.70 -17.01
C GLY A 144 9.94 -21.38 -17.23
N TRP A 145 10.06 -20.49 -16.25
CA TRP A 145 9.44 -19.17 -16.26
C TRP A 145 10.52 -18.10 -16.12
N THR A 146 10.54 -17.14 -17.05
CA THR A 146 11.35 -15.93 -16.95
C THR A 146 10.50 -14.78 -16.40
N THR A 147 10.98 -14.12 -15.34
CA THR A 147 10.39 -12.86 -14.84
C THR A 147 10.65 -11.73 -15.82
N MET A 148 9.58 -11.12 -16.31
CA MET A 148 9.59 -9.98 -17.23
C MET A 148 9.62 -8.64 -16.49
N GLY A 149 9.14 -8.62 -15.25
CA GLY A 149 9.12 -7.42 -14.41
C GLY A 149 8.22 -7.61 -13.20
N THR A 150 8.46 -6.77 -12.19
CA THR A 150 7.69 -6.75 -10.94
C THR A 150 7.21 -5.33 -10.68
N GLY A 151 5.89 -5.16 -10.64
CA GLY A 151 5.24 -3.93 -10.16
C GLY A 151 4.94 -4.04 -8.67
N GLN A 152 4.84 -2.90 -7.99
CA GLN A 152 4.47 -2.83 -6.58
C GLN A 152 3.35 -1.80 -6.38
N LYS A 153 2.42 -2.10 -5.48
CA LYS A 153 1.33 -1.21 -5.08
C LYS A 153 1.08 -1.36 -3.58
N ILE A 154 0.78 -0.26 -2.89
CA ILE A 154 0.36 -0.31 -1.49
C ILE A 154 -1.14 -0.63 -1.41
N CYS A 155 -1.50 -1.52 -0.48
CA CYS A 155 -2.89 -1.84 -0.19
C CYS A 155 -3.53 -0.71 0.62
N GLY A 156 -4.82 -0.49 0.40
CA GLY A 156 -5.59 0.44 1.22
C GLY A 156 -5.86 -0.15 2.60
N ILE A 157 -6.06 0.69 3.60
CA ILE A 157 -6.59 0.30 4.90
C ILE A 157 -8.09 0.08 4.73
N PHE A 158 -8.55 -1.10 5.14
CA PHE A 158 -9.95 -1.47 5.11
C PHE A 158 -10.55 -1.23 6.50
N SER A 159 -11.30 -0.13 6.64
CA SER A 159 -12.11 0.12 7.84
C SER A 159 -13.54 -0.36 7.60
N ASN A 160 -13.98 -1.37 8.35
CA ASN A 160 -15.40 -1.74 8.42
C ASN A 160 -16.19 -0.63 9.16
N GLY A 161 -16.44 0.50 8.51
CA GLY A 161 -17.42 1.49 8.95
C GLY A 161 -17.09 2.30 10.21
N VAL A 162 -15.82 2.62 10.49
CA VAL A 162 -15.48 3.69 11.44
C VAL A 162 -14.94 4.87 10.63
N MET A 163 -15.86 5.67 10.10
CA MET A 163 -15.64 7.09 9.79
C MET A 163 -16.33 7.91 10.86
#